data_AF-A0A420VUM6-F1
#
_entry.id   AF-A0A420VUM6-F1
#
_cell.length_a   1.000
_cell.length_b   1.000
_cell.length_c   1.000
_cell.angle_alpha   90.00
_cell.angle_beta   90.00
_cell.angle_gamma   90.00
#
_symmetry.space_group_name_H-M   'P 1'
#
loop_
_entity.id
_entity.type
_entity.pdbx_description
1 polymer ?
#
loop_
_entity_poly.entity_id
_entity_poly.type
_entity_poly.pdbx_seq_one_letter_code
_entity_poly.pdbx_strand_id
1 'polypeptide(L)' 'MQDAERKLLSLLMPEGLLEYFQILEVDQVGNQLHIYLDELNIAPTGYENSKLESKGFMPSTE' A
#
# COMPACT_ATOMS: atom_id res chain seq x y z
N MET A 1 10.06 4.96 11.03
CA MET A 1 9.11 4.16 11.84
C MET A 1 9.89 3.23 12.73
N GLN A 2 9.50 3.14 14.00
CA GLN A 2 10.00 2.10 14.89
C GLN A 2 9.41 0.74 14.46
N ASP A 3 10.14 -0.36 14.62
CA ASP A 3 9.70 -1.69 14.16
C ASP A 3 8.35 -2.13 14.77
N ALA A 4 8.07 -1.68 16.00
CA ALA A 4 6.82 -1.95 16.70
C ALA A 4 5.60 -1.28 16.02
N GLU A 5 5.76 -0.06 15.50
CA GLU A 5 4.69 0.67 14.82
C GLU A 5 4.32 -0.01 13.51
N ARG A 6 5.32 -0.44 12.73
CA ARG A 6 5.09 -1.20 11.49
C ARG A 6 4.34 -2.50 11.77
N LYS A 7 4.74 -3.21 12.81
CA LYS A 7 4.09 -4.46 13.20
C LYS A 7 2.63 -4.23 13.63
N LEU A 8 2.35 -3.16 14.35
CA LEU A 8 0.97 -2.80 14.70
C LEU A 8 0.14 -2.47 13.46
N LEU A 9 0.67 -1.68 12.53
CA LEU A 9 -0.04 -1.36 11.29
C LEU A 9 -0.34 -2.60 10.45
N SER A 10 0.60 -3.56 10.35
CA SER A 10 0.35 -4.83 9.67
C SER A 10 -0.76 -5.68 10.31
N LEU A 11 -1.05 -5.49 11.59
CA LEU A 11 -2.15 -6.17 12.29
C LEU A 11 -3.51 -5.47 12.12
N LEU A 12 -3.49 -4.16 11.89
CA LEU A 12 -4.71 -3.36 11.69
C LEU A 12 -5.19 -3.38 10.24
N MET A 13 -4.28 -3.61 9.30
CA MET A 13 -4.59 -3.67 7.88
C MET A 13 -5.17 -5.02 7.47
N PRO A 14 -5.95 -5.07 6.37
CA PRO A 14 -6.36 -6.32 5.76
C PRO A 14 -5.17 -7.24 5.47
N GLU A 15 -5.37 -8.54 5.70
CA GLU A 15 -4.39 -9.56 5.36
C GLU A 15 -4.04 -9.49 3.86
N GLY A 16 -2.75 -9.61 3.54
CA GLY A 16 -2.24 -9.54 2.16
C GLY A 16 -2.07 -8.13 1.59
N LEU A 17 -2.56 -7.06 2.24
CA LEU A 17 -2.43 -5.70 1.69
C LEU A 17 -0.96 -5.29 1.52
N LEU A 18 -0.13 -5.53 2.55
CA LEU A 18 1.29 -5.15 2.51
C LEU A 18 2.16 -6.08 1.63
N GLU A 19 1.57 -7.10 0.99
CA GLU A 19 2.27 -7.90 -0.03
C GLU A 19 2.38 -7.16 -1.37
N TYR A 20 1.43 -6.24 -1.63
CA TYR A 20 1.35 -5.48 -2.87
C TYR A 20 1.54 -3.98 -2.66
N PHE A 21 1.53 -3.50 -1.41
CA PHE A 21 1.63 -2.09 -1.07
C PHE A 21 2.73 -1.84 -0.05
N GLN A 22 3.44 -0.72 -0.22
CA GLN A 22 4.37 -0.20 0.76
C GLN A 22 3.81 1.04 1.46
N ILE A 23 4.08 1.18 2.76
CA ILE A 23 3.75 2.39 3.52
C ILE A 23 4.80 3.46 3.23
N LEU A 24 4.35 4.58 2.65
CA LEU A 24 5.18 5.77 2.41
C LEU A 24 5.23 6.66 3.64
N GLU A 25 4.07 6.97 4.20
CA GLU A 25 3.92 7.97 5.26
C GLU A 25 2.72 7.65 6.14
N VAL A 26 2.79 8.10 7.39
CA VAL A 26 1.72 7.94 8.39
C VAL A 26 1.59 9.25 9.14
N ASP A 27 0.45 9.91 8.96
CA ASP A 27 0.14 11.20 9.58
C ASP A 27 -1.04 11.08 10.55
N GLN A 28 -0.93 11.76 11.68
CA GLN A 28 -2.07 11.92 12.59
C GLN A 28 -2.76 13.26 12.30
N VAL A 29 -4.01 13.19 11.82
CA VAL A 29 -4.83 14.36 11.53
C VAL A 29 -6.00 14.39 12.51
N GLY A 30 -5.82 15.15 13.60
CA GLY A 30 -6.77 15.19 14.71
C GLY A 30 -6.94 13.82 15.36
N ASN A 31 -8.11 13.22 15.18
CA ASN A 31 -8.44 11.91 15.74
C ASN A 31 -8.41 10.77 14.69
N GLN A 32 -7.82 11.03 13.52
CA GLN A 32 -7.68 10.10 12.41
C GLN A 32 -6.21 9.81 12.13
N LEU A 33 -5.95 8.59 11.63
CA LEU A 33 -4.65 8.17 11.15
C LEU A 33 -4.71 8.06 9.63
N HIS A 34 -3.96 8.92 8.94
CA HIS A 34 -3.84 8.92 7.50
C HIS A 34 -2.61 8.08 7.14
N ILE A 35 -2.81 7.03 6.35
CA ILE A 35 -1.73 6.12 5.96
C ILE A 35 -1.62 6.17 4.44
N TYR A 36 -0.48 6.65 3.95
CA TYR A 36 -0.20 6.75 2.53
C TYR A 36 0.51 5.49 2.06
N LEU A 37 -0.09 4.84 1.07
CA LEU A 37 0.36 3.59 0.49
C LEU A 37 0.74 3.80 -0.98
N ASP A 38 1.75 3.09 -1.43
CA ASP A 38 2.13 3.02 -2.84
C ASP A 38 2.16 1.57 -3.32
N GLU A 39 1.71 1.34 -4.54
CA GLU A 39 1.64 0.01 -5.12
C GLU A 39 3.05 -0.44 -5.54
N LEU A 40 3.43 -1.64 -5.12
CA LEU A 40 4.66 -2.27 -5.54
C LEU A 40 4.54 -2.68 -7.01
N ASN A 41 5.58 -2.41 -7.79
CA ASN A 41 5.64 -2.83 -9.20
C ASN A 41 5.97 -4.33 -9.32
N ILE A 42 5.02 -5.18 -8.89
CA ILE A 42 5.12 -6.64 -8.92
C ILE A 42 4.25 -7.14 -10.08
N ALA A 43 4.89 -7.83 -11.02
CA ALA A 43 4.15 -8.50 -12.09
C ALA A 43 3.28 -9.63 -11.51
N PRO A 44 2.00 -9.74 -11.90
CA PRO A 44 1.18 -10.88 -11.53
C PRO A 44 1.83 -12.19 -12.00
N THR A 45 1.66 -13.25 -11.22
CA THR A 45 2.19 -14.58 -11.56
C THR A 45 1.73 -15.01 -12.95
N GLY A 46 2.67 -15.48 -13.77
CA GLY A 46 2.44 -15.89 -15.15
C GLY A 46 2.59 -14.77 -16.20
N TYR A 47 2.86 -13.53 -15.77
CA TYR A 47 3.07 -12.38 -16.66
C TYR A 47 4.48 -11.79 -16.53
N GLU A 48 5.44 -12.51 -15.95
CA GLU A 48 6.80 -12.03 -15.67
C GLU A 48 7.55 -11.59 -16.93
N ASN A 49 7.22 -12.18 -18.08
CA ASN A 49 7.81 -11.87 -19.39
C ASN A 49 6.93 -10.96 -20.26
N SER A 50 5.81 -10.47 -19.73
CA SER A 50 4.92 -9.56 -20.44
C SER A 50 5.30 -8.11 -20.18
N LYS A 51 5.15 -7.25 -21.19
CA LYS A 51 5.29 -5.81 -20.98
C LYS A 51 4.00 -5.29 -20.32
N LEU A 52 4.02 -5.20 -19.00
CA LEU A 52 2.90 -4.73 -18.20
C LEU A 52 2.89 -3.20 -18.11
N GLU A 53 1.69 -2.63 -18.06
CA GLU A 53 1.47 -1.21 -17.82
C GLU A 53 0.53 -1.08 -16.64
N SER A 54 0.95 -0.38 -15.59
CA SER A 54 0.06 -0.07 -14.46
C SER A 54 -1.01 0.91 -14.93
N LYS A 55 -2.27 0.60 -14.63
CA LYS A 55 -3.38 1.55 -14.82
C LYS A 55 -3.57 2.49 -13.63
N GLY A 56 -2.77 2.29 -12.57
CA GLY A 56 -2.81 3.07 -11.34
C GLY A 56 -4.17 3.09 -10.67
N PHE A 57 -4.29 3.91 -9.63
CA PHE A 57 -5.59 4.25 -9.07
C PHE A 57 -6.21 5.39 -9.85
N MET A 58 -7.51 5.27 -10.15
CA MET A 58 -8.25 6.40 -10.69
C MET A 58 -8.43 7.45 -9.59
N PRO A 59 -8.27 8.76 -9.89
CA PRO A 59 -8.59 9.81 -8.93
C PRO A 59 -10.05 9.68 -8.47
N SER A 60 -10.30 9.97 -7.20
CA SER A 60 -11.66 10.00 -6.66
C SER A 60 -12.51 10.95 -7.49
N THR A 61 -13.57 10.42 -8.10
CA THR A 61 -14.58 11.26 -8.77
C THR A 61 -15.42 11.92 -7.67
N GLU A 62 -15.40 13.25 -7.61
CA GLU A 62 -16.30 14.07 -6.78
C GLU A 62 -17.76 13.97 -7.23
#